data_AF-A0A368VJ47-F1
#
_entry.id   AF-A0A368VJ47-F1
#
_cell.length_a   1.000
_cell.length_b   1.000
_cell.length_c   1.000
_cell.angle_alpha   90.00
_cell.angle_beta   90.00
_cell.angle_gamma   90.00
#
_symmetry.space_group_name_H-M   'P 1'
#
loop_
_entity.id
_entity.type
_entity.pdbx_description
1 polymer ?
#
loop_
_entity_poly.entity_id
_entity_poly.type
_entity_poly.pdbx_seq_one_letter_code
_entity_poly.pdbx_strand_id
1 'polypeptide(L)'
;MNETDRAILAFESEWWHQAGSKERNIRERFGFSPTRYYQRLNRLLDDPEALEQDPALVKRLLRLRDARAEHRADASRRKQEH
;
A
#
# COMPACT_ATOMS: atom_id res chain seq x y z
N MET A 1 12.67 -11.22 0.73
CA MET A 1 11.21 -11.15 0.87
C MET A 1 10.69 -12.20 1.86
N ASN A 2 9.86 -11.85 2.86
CA ASN A 2 9.31 -12.81 3.84
C ASN A 2 7.90 -13.32 3.47
N GLU A 3 7.45 -14.37 4.15
CA GLU A 3 6.13 -14.99 3.96
C GLU A 3 4.97 -14.00 4.19
N THR A 4 5.12 -13.12 5.19
CA THR A 4 4.18 -12.01 5.43
C THR A 4 4.09 -11.06 4.24
N ASP A 5 5.21 -10.79 3.57
CA ASP A 5 5.26 -9.86 2.45
C ASP A 5 4.52 -10.42 1.22
N ARG A 6 4.67 -11.74 0.98
CA ARG A 6 3.91 -12.46 -0.04
C ARG A 6 2.41 -12.46 0.28
N ALA A 7 2.04 -12.71 1.53
CA ALA A 7 0.64 -12.65 1.97
C ALA A 7 0.03 -11.25 1.82
N ILE A 8 0.82 -10.19 2.08
CA ILE A 8 0.40 -8.80 1.87
C ILE A 8 0.11 -8.53 0.39
N LEU A 9 0.98 -8.96 -0.53
CA LEU A 9 0.78 -8.78 -1.97
C LEU A 9 -0.42 -9.56 -2.50
N ALA A 10 -0.57 -10.83 -2.09
CA ALA A 10 -1.73 -11.64 -2.45
C ALA A 10 -3.04 -10.98 -1.96
N PHE A 11 -3.04 -10.44 -0.74
CA PHE A 11 -4.18 -9.71 -0.19
C PHE A 11 -4.53 -8.45 -0.99
N GLU A 12 -3.52 -7.66 -1.40
CA GLU A 12 -3.74 -6.47 -2.24
C GLU A 12 -4.38 -6.80 -3.59
N SER A 13 -3.97 -7.92 -4.19
CA SER A 13 -4.51 -8.41 -5.47
C SER A 13 -5.99 -8.81 -5.39
N GLU A 14 -6.46 -9.22 -4.23
CA GLU A 14 -7.86 -9.61 -4.01
C GLU A 14 -8.73 -8.41 -3.61
N TRP A 15 -8.14 -7.43 -2.93
CA TRP A 15 -8.88 -6.34 -2.29
C TRP A 15 -9.15 -5.12 -3.19
N TRP A 16 -8.45 -4.94 -4.31
CA TRP A 16 -8.66 -3.75 -5.18
C TRP A 16 -10.09 -3.64 -5.76
N HIS A 17 -10.91 -4.70 -5.68
CA HIS A 17 -12.31 -4.70 -6.10
C HIS A 17 -13.32 -4.36 -4.97
N GLN A 18 -12.91 -4.40 -3.70
CA GLN A 18 -13.82 -4.29 -2.54
C GLN A 18 -13.51 -3.04 -1.71
N ALA A 19 -13.91 -1.86 -2.20
CA ALA A 19 -13.48 -0.55 -1.67
C ALA A 19 -14.02 -0.15 -0.27
N GLY A 20 -14.73 -1.01 0.47
CA GLY A 20 -15.44 -0.61 1.70
C GLY A 20 -14.72 -0.83 3.04
N SER A 21 -13.93 -1.89 3.19
CA SER A 21 -13.52 -2.38 4.53
C SER A 21 -12.05 -2.79 4.68
N LYS A 22 -11.19 -2.29 3.78
CA LYS A 22 -9.76 -2.70 3.69
C LYS A 22 -9.03 -2.64 5.02
N GLU A 23 -9.16 -1.53 5.72
CA GLU A 23 -8.42 -1.26 6.96
C GLU A 23 -8.84 -2.17 8.11
N ARG A 24 -10.14 -2.49 8.19
CA ARG A 24 -10.65 -3.43 9.19
C ARG A 24 -10.13 -4.84 8.88
N ASN A 25 -10.20 -5.24 7.61
CA ASN A 25 -9.77 -6.57 7.19
C ASN A 25 -8.25 -6.76 7.34
N ILE A 26 -7.45 -5.69 7.12
CA ILE A 26 -6.01 -5.70 7.44
C ILE A 26 -5.77 -5.99 8.92
N ARG A 27 -6.51 -5.32 9.81
CA ARG A 27 -6.39 -5.54 11.27
C ARG A 27 -6.80 -6.96 11.66
N GLU A 28 -7.89 -7.47 11.12
CA GLU A 28 -8.40 -8.81 11.43
C GLU A 28 -7.52 -9.93 10.85
N ARG A 29 -7.04 -9.78 9.62
CA ARG A 29 -6.27 -10.82 8.91
C ARG A 29 -4.79 -10.86 9.31
N PHE A 30 -4.17 -9.69 9.52
CA PHE A 30 -2.74 -9.58 9.82
C PHE A 30 -2.43 -9.19 11.27
N GLY A 31 -3.42 -8.75 12.05
CA GLY A 31 -3.19 -8.24 13.40
C GLY A 31 -2.42 -6.91 13.43
N PHE A 32 -2.25 -6.25 12.29
CA PHE A 32 -1.46 -5.02 12.19
C PHE A 32 -2.34 -3.78 12.10
N SER A 33 -1.87 -2.70 12.72
CA SER A 33 -2.42 -1.37 12.47
C SER A 33 -2.24 -1.00 10.98
N PRO A 34 -3.24 -0.35 10.35
CA PRO A 34 -3.21 0.04 8.95
C PRO A 34 -1.96 0.87 8.60
N THR A 35 -1.54 1.75 9.52
CA THR A 35 -0.30 2.53 9.38
C THR A 35 0.94 1.67 9.23
N ARG A 36 1.07 0.58 9.99
CA ARG A 36 2.21 -0.34 9.90
C ARG A 36 2.14 -1.18 8.63
N TYR A 37 0.94 -1.58 8.23
CA TYR A 37 0.69 -2.28 6.98
C TYR A 37 1.13 -1.45 5.78
N TYR A 38 0.68 -0.18 5.67
CA TYR A 38 1.07 0.69 4.56
C TYR A 38 2.55 1.04 4.56
N GLN A 39 3.21 1.17 5.72
CA GLN A 39 4.67 1.34 5.76
C GLN A 39 5.41 0.12 5.23
N ARG A 40 5.00 -1.09 5.63
CA ARG A 40 5.57 -2.34 5.12
C ARG A 40 5.34 -2.46 3.62
N LEU A 41 4.10 -2.21 3.16
CA LEU A 41 3.74 -2.24 1.76
C LEU A 41 4.60 -1.25 0.95
N ASN A 42 4.77 0.00 1.41
CA ASN A 42 5.63 0.97 0.71
C ASN A 42 7.08 0.49 0.57
N ARG A 43 7.63 -0.17 1.59
CA ARG A 43 8.98 -0.74 1.51
C ARG A 43 9.05 -1.88 0.50
N LEU A 44 8.02 -2.72 0.41
CA LEU A 44 7.93 -3.78 -0.59
C LEU A 44 7.80 -3.24 -2.01
N LEU A 45 7.06 -2.14 -2.21
CA LEU A 45 6.92 -1.52 -3.53
C LEU A 45 8.24 -0.94 -4.07
N ASP A 46 9.19 -0.64 -3.19
CA ASP A 46 10.55 -0.20 -3.54
C ASP A 46 11.54 -1.36 -3.72
N ASP A 47 11.13 -2.58 -3.37
CA ASP A 47 11.98 -3.77 -3.37
C ASP A 47 11.89 -4.52 -4.71
N PRO A 48 13.01 -4.87 -5.35
CA PRO A 48 13.00 -5.59 -6.62
C PRO A 48 12.37 -6.98 -6.51
N GLU A 49 12.43 -7.66 -5.35
CA GLU A 49 11.82 -8.99 -5.19
C GLU A 49 10.29 -8.93 -5.35
N ALA A 50 9.65 -7.82 -4.96
CA ALA A 50 8.20 -7.66 -5.13
C ALA A 50 7.82 -7.52 -6.61
N LEU A 51 8.66 -6.85 -7.40
CA LEU A 51 8.49 -6.74 -8.86
C LEU A 51 8.67 -8.09 -9.56
N GLU A 52 9.55 -8.96 -9.06
CA GLU A 52 9.75 -10.29 -9.61
C GLU A 52 8.58 -11.23 -9.32
N GLN A 53 7.91 -11.08 -8.17
CA GLN A 53 6.73 -11.87 -7.84
C GLN A 53 5.48 -11.41 -8.58
N ASP A 54 5.16 -10.11 -8.54
CA ASP A 54 3.91 -9.61 -9.11
C ASP A 54 4.06 -8.18 -9.70
N PRO A 55 4.71 -8.05 -10.88
CA PRO A 55 5.08 -6.76 -11.43
C PRO A 55 3.86 -5.91 -11.81
N ALA A 56 2.75 -6.53 -12.20
CA ALA A 56 1.52 -5.83 -12.58
C ALA A 56 0.86 -5.16 -11.36
N LEU A 57 0.76 -5.89 -10.25
CA LEU A 57 0.23 -5.38 -9.00
C LEU A 57 1.11 -4.24 -8.45
N VAL A 58 2.43 -4.46 -8.38
CA VAL A 58 3.37 -3.47 -7.85
C VAL A 58 3.32 -2.16 -8.66
N LYS A 59 3.32 -2.23 -10.00
CA LYS A 59 3.19 -1.04 -10.86
C LYS A 59 1.87 -0.30 -10.66
N ARG A 60 0.76 -1.03 -10.45
CA ARG A 60 -0.55 -0.41 -10.19
C ARG A 60 -0.58 0.30 -8.84
N LEU A 61 -0.01 -0.32 -7.80
CA LEU A 61 0.12 0.28 -6.47
C LEU A 61 1.05 1.49 -6.46
N LEU A 62 2.16 1.45 -7.21
CA LEU A 62 3.05 2.59 -7.41
C LEU A 62 2.31 3.77 -8.04
N ARG A 63 1.50 3.54 -9.10
CA ARG A 63 0.66 4.61 -9.69
C ARG A 63 -0.37 5.18 -8.72
N LEU A 64 -1.02 4.32 -7.93
CA LEU A 64 -1.97 4.77 -6.89
C LEU A 64 -1.28 5.60 -5.79
N ARG A 65 -0.05 5.23 -5.43
CA ARG A 65 0.78 6.00 -4.48
C ARG A 65 1.11 7.37 -5.05
N ASP A 66 1.54 7.40 -6.31
CA ASP A 66 1.92 8.63 -7.02
C ASP A 66 0.74 9.60 -7.11
N ALA A 67 -0.42 9.12 -7.58
CA ALA A 67 -1.66 9.91 -7.64
C ALA A 67 -2.09 10.46 -6.27
N ARG A 68 -1.87 9.71 -5.18
CA ARG A 68 -2.13 10.19 -3.80
C ARG A 68 -1.06 11.15 -3.31
N ALA A 69 0.20 10.98 -3.71
CA ALA A 69 1.29 11.87 -3.36
C ALA A 69 1.11 13.24 -4.02
N GLU A 70 0.68 13.29 -5.28
CA GLU A 70 0.30 14.52 -5.98
C GLU A 70 -0.84 15.25 -5.25
N HIS A 71 -1.86 14.51 -4.82
CA HIS A 71 -2.95 15.06 -4.00
C HIS A 71 -2.50 15.57 -2.63
N ARG A 72 -1.45 14.96 -2.04
CA ARG A 72 -0.86 15.44 -0.78
C ARG A 72 0.11 16.60 -0.98
N ALA A 73 0.78 16.73 -2.13
CA ALA A 73 1.65 17.87 -2.42
C ALA A 73 0.84 19.17 -2.48
N ASP A 74 -0.38 19.12 -3.01
CA ASP A 74 -1.34 20.22 -2.95
C ASP A 74 -1.80 20.54 -1.51
N ALA A 75 -2.08 19.52 -0.69
CA ALA A 75 -2.52 19.70 0.69
C ALA A 75 -1.39 20.12 1.67
N SER A 76 -0.15 19.67 1.42
CA SER A 76 1.02 19.97 2.25
C SER A 76 1.50 21.40 2.07
N ARG A 77 1.18 22.04 0.94
CA ARG A 77 1.43 23.47 0.73
C ARG A 77 0.51 24.37 1.56
N ARG A 78 -0.61 23.85 2.10
CA ARG A 78 -1.55 24.59 2.97
C ARG A 78 -1.35 24.36 4.47
N LYS A 79 -0.39 23.50 4.88
CA LYS A 79 -0.06 23.25 6.31
C LYS A 79 1.35 23.72 6.67
N GLN A 80 1.79 24.81 6.06
CA GLN A 80 2.97 25.57 6.48
C GLN A 80 2.66 27.08 6.51
N GLU A 81 1.40 27.45 6.77
CA GLU A 81 0.98 28.81 7.13
C GLU A 81 -0.16 28.71 8.15
N HIS A 82 0.17 28.38 9.41
CA HIS A 82 -0.50 28.93 10.61
C HIS A 82 0.25 28.53 11.87
#